data_AF-A0A4Y2EW89-F1
#
_entry.id   AF-A0A4Y2EW89-F1
#
_cell.length_a   1.000
_cell.length_b   1.000
_cell.length_c   1.000
_cell.angle_alpha   90.00
_cell.angle_beta   90.00
_cell.angle_gamma   90.00
#
_symmetry.space_group_name_H-M   'P 1'
#
loop_
_entity.id
_entity.type
_entity.pdbx_description
1 polymer ?
#
loop_
_entity_poly.entity_id
_entity_poly.type
_entity_poly.pdbx_seq_one_letter_code
_entity_poly.pdbx_strand_id
1 'polypeptide(L)'
;MYQSLIVKDINSTSTFITECQRIEQMNQRRVTKLRFARLPNVVPMASVGTNDDLVILVRQIVREEMYRQSESAIQPPSLEPPSFDEMTREEVQNALCPVIPSSTGGSERTPTQRRPSTYSAAVRRPRRPTKPSSVPRQTDIWRTDDSRPVCFHCGRPGHVIRYCRDRRAIFDAYRKRQATNR
;
A
#
# COMPACT_ATOMS: atom_id res chain seq x y z
N MET A 1 -23.98 -8.72 -1.11
CA MET A 1 -24.68 -10.03 -1.08
C MET A 1 -26.16 -9.83 -0.87
N TYR A 2 -26.61 -9.05 0.12
CA TYR A 2 -28.03 -8.72 0.31
C TYR A 2 -28.67 -7.87 -0.81
N GLN A 3 -27.89 -7.29 -1.72
CA GLN A 3 -28.42 -6.63 -2.94
C GLN A 3 -29.33 -7.56 -3.77
N SER A 4 -29.14 -8.88 -3.69
CA SER A 4 -30.03 -9.84 -4.36
C SER A 4 -31.45 -9.86 -3.80
N LEU A 5 -31.66 -9.37 -2.57
CA LEU A 5 -33.00 -9.22 -1.99
C LEU A 5 -33.79 -8.09 -2.65
N ILE A 6 -33.09 -7.05 -3.13
CA ILE A 6 -33.72 -5.88 -3.76
C ILE A 6 -34.23 -6.20 -5.17
N VAL A 7 -33.62 -7.19 -5.84
CA VAL A 7 -34.00 -7.62 -7.19
C VAL A 7 -35.07 -8.73 -7.17
N LYS A 8 -35.33 -9.33 -6.01
CA LYS A 8 -36.34 -10.38 -5.85
C LYS A 8 -37.65 -9.76 -5.38
N ASP A 9 -38.74 -10.11 -6.05
CA ASP A 9 -40.09 -9.76 -5.60
C ASP A 9 -40.45 -10.61 -4.38
N ILE A 10 -40.10 -10.11 -3.20
CA ILE A 10 -40.38 -10.76 -1.91
C ILE A 10 -41.67 -10.15 -1.36
N ASN A 11 -42.75 -10.90 -1.44
CA ASN A 11 -44.09 -10.47 -1.07
C ASN A 11 -44.55 -10.99 0.31
N SER A 12 -43.68 -11.66 1.06
CA SER A 12 -43.99 -12.19 2.39
C SER A 12 -42.79 -12.09 3.34
N THR A 13 -43.06 -11.90 4.61
CA THR A 13 -42.02 -11.85 5.65
C THR A 13 -41.33 -13.20 5.80
N SER A 14 -42.04 -14.32 5.60
CA SER A 14 -41.45 -15.66 5.67
C SER A 14 -40.43 -15.88 4.54
N THR A 15 -40.75 -15.47 3.31
CA THR A 15 -39.86 -15.60 2.15
C THR A 15 -38.65 -14.67 2.26
N PHE A 16 -38.82 -13.49 2.87
CA PHE A 16 -37.70 -12.60 3.21
C PHE A 16 -36.72 -13.27 4.20
N ILE A 17 -37.24 -13.82 5.30
CA ILE A 17 -36.43 -14.47 6.34
C ILE A 17 -35.67 -15.66 5.76
N THR A 18 -36.32 -16.51 4.96
CA THR A 18 -35.67 -17.65 4.30
C THR A 18 -34.53 -17.21 3.40
N GLU A 19 -34.71 -16.15 2.63
CA GLU A 19 -33.69 -15.66 1.70
C GLU A 19 -32.51 -15.01 2.44
N CYS A 20 -32.76 -14.30 3.55
CA CYS A 20 -31.72 -13.80 4.44
C CYS A 20 -30.88 -14.95 5.03
N GLN A 21 -31.54 -15.99 5.56
CA GLN A 21 -30.87 -17.17 6.09
C GLN A 21 -30.04 -17.90 5.02
N ARG A 22 -30.54 -17.98 3.78
CA ARG A 22 -29.82 -18.55 2.64
C ARG A 22 -28.53 -17.78 2.31
N ILE A 23 -28.59 -16.44 2.36
CA ILE A 23 -27.42 -15.58 2.13
C ILE A 23 -26.39 -15.76 3.26
N GLU A 24 -26.84 -15.85 4.51
CA GLU A 24 -25.98 -16.13 5.66
C GLU A 24 -25.29 -17.49 5.57
N GLN A 25 -26.02 -18.56 5.24
CA GLN A 25 -25.45 -19.89 5.05
C GLN A 25 -24.38 -19.89 3.94
N MET A 26 -24.62 -19.17 2.83
CA MET A 26 -23.64 -19.02 1.77
C MET A 26 -22.40 -18.24 2.23
N ASN A 27 -22.57 -17.18 3.05
CA ASN A 27 -21.44 -16.46 3.63
C ASN A 27 -20.63 -17.33 4.58
N GLN A 28 -21.30 -18.09 5.46
CA GLN A 28 -20.64 -19.03 6.37
C GLN A 28 -19.80 -20.05 5.59
N ARG A 29 -20.32 -20.63 4.51
CA ARG A 29 -19.57 -21.56 3.63
C ARG A 29 -18.39 -20.90 2.91
N ARG A 30 -18.45 -19.61 2.61
CA ARG A 30 -17.33 -18.86 2.01
C ARG A 30 -16.25 -18.55 3.03
N VAL A 31 -16.63 -18.21 4.26
CA VAL A 31 -15.69 -17.91 5.34
C VAL A 31 -14.99 -19.17 5.85
N THR A 32 -15.69 -20.30 5.97
CA THR A 32 -15.08 -21.56 6.44
C THR A 32 -14.14 -22.19 5.41
N LYS A 33 -14.32 -21.92 4.11
CA LYS A 33 -13.39 -22.34 3.06
C LYS A 33 -12.09 -21.53 2.98
N LEU A 34 -11.91 -20.51 3.81
CA LEU A 34 -10.66 -19.73 3.89
C LEU A 34 -9.64 -20.29 4.89
N ARG A 35 -9.69 -21.58 5.21
CA ARG A 35 -8.47 -22.24 5.68
C ARG A 35 -7.64 -22.56 4.46
N PHE A 36 -6.84 -21.57 4.03
CA PHE A 36 -5.65 -21.86 3.23
C PHE A 36 -4.88 -22.94 3.98
N ALA A 37 -4.98 -24.19 3.52
CA ALA A 37 -4.17 -25.26 4.04
C ALA A 37 -2.71 -24.89 3.75
N ARG A 38 -1.96 -24.66 4.81
CA ARG A 38 -0.57 -24.23 4.73
C ARG A 38 0.24 -25.35 4.09
N LEU A 39 1.07 -25.01 3.11
CA LEU A 39 2.09 -25.94 2.64
C LEU A 39 3.09 -26.19 3.78
N PRO A 40 3.56 -27.44 3.99
CA PRO A 40 4.36 -27.82 5.15
C PRO A 40 5.68 -27.05 5.29
N ASN A 41 6.18 -26.42 4.21
CA ASN A 41 7.50 -25.78 4.16
C ASN A 41 7.49 -24.25 4.28
N VAL A 42 6.40 -23.63 4.75
CA VAL A 42 6.33 -22.16 4.90
C VAL A 42 6.29 -21.78 6.37
N VAL A 43 7.41 -21.31 6.89
CA VAL A 43 7.54 -20.79 8.27
C VAL A 43 6.64 -19.55 8.45
N PRO A 44 5.75 -19.51 9.46
CA PRO A 44 5.04 -18.29 9.83
C PRO A 44 5.99 -17.21 10.31
N MET A 45 6.12 -16.12 9.56
CA MET A 45 6.65 -14.86 10.09
C MET A 45 5.72 -14.20 11.12
N ALA A 46 4.48 -14.70 11.26
CA ALA A 46 3.49 -14.24 12.23
C ALA A 46 3.50 -15.03 13.55
N SER A 47 4.59 -15.75 13.84
CA SER A 47 4.88 -16.23 15.19
C SER A 47 5.90 -15.31 15.86
N VAL A 48 5.73 -14.00 15.70
CA VAL A 48 6.09 -13.12 16.82
C VAL A 48 5.08 -13.51 17.88
N GLY A 49 5.62 -13.95 19.03
CA GLY A 49 4.86 -14.53 20.11
C GLY A 49 3.75 -13.59 20.61
N THR A 50 3.01 -14.04 21.63
CA THR A 50 1.83 -13.33 22.12
C THR A 50 2.14 -11.84 22.38
N ASN A 51 1.12 -10.97 22.45
CA ASN A 51 1.35 -9.53 22.73
C ASN A 51 2.33 -9.31 23.91
N ASP A 52 2.37 -10.24 24.86
CA ASP A 52 3.33 -10.27 25.96
C ASP A 52 4.80 -10.36 25.51
N ASP A 53 5.12 -11.18 24.52
CA ASP A 53 6.47 -11.31 23.95
C ASP A 53 6.91 -10.02 23.25
N LEU A 54 5.97 -9.32 22.59
CA LEU A 54 6.23 -8.01 22.00
C LEU A 54 6.46 -6.96 23.10
N VAL A 55 5.66 -6.96 24.16
CA VAL A 55 5.86 -6.06 25.31
C VAL A 55 7.19 -6.32 26.01
N ILE A 56 7.61 -7.57 26.16
CA ILE A 56 8.92 -7.95 26.70
C ILE A 56 10.04 -7.42 25.80
N LEU A 57 9.93 -7.62 24.49
CA LEU A 57 10.91 -7.13 23.52
C LEU A 57 11.01 -5.60 23.52
N VAL A 58 9.88 -4.89 23.53
CA VAL A 58 9.86 -3.42 23.60
C VAL A 58 10.51 -2.94 24.89
N ARG A 59 10.21 -3.55 26.05
CA ARG A 59 10.85 -3.20 27.32
C ARG A 59 12.35 -3.49 27.33
N GLN A 60 12.79 -4.53 26.63
CA GLN A 60 14.21 -4.85 26.49
C GLN A 60 14.92 -3.78 25.64
N ILE A 61 14.36 -3.45 24.48
CA ILE A 61 14.91 -2.42 23.57
C ILE A 61 14.99 -1.07 24.28
N VAL A 62 13.93 -0.63 24.96
CA VAL A 62 13.91 0.66 25.66
C VAL A 62 14.99 0.71 26.76
N ARG A 63 15.18 -0.36 27.53
CA ARG A 63 16.23 -0.42 28.56
C ARG A 63 17.62 -0.31 27.95
N GLU A 64 17.85 -1.01 26.83
CA GLU A 64 19.13 -1.00 26.13
C GLU A 64 19.43 0.38 25.52
N GLU A 65 18.43 1.04 24.94
CA GLU A 65 18.55 2.40 24.41
C GLU A 65 18.79 3.44 25.51
N MET A 66 18.08 3.34 26.65
CA MET A 66 18.33 4.22 27.79
C MET A 66 19.74 4.03 28.35
N TYR A 67 20.22 2.79 28.40
CA TYR A 67 21.58 2.49 28.84
C TYR A 67 22.62 3.10 27.88
N ARG A 68 22.46 2.92 26.56
CA ARG A 68 23.32 3.56 25.54
C ARG A 68 23.34 5.09 25.63
N GLN A 69 22.18 5.71 25.87
CA GLN A 69 22.09 7.15 26.03
C GLN A 69 22.75 7.61 27.33
N SER A 70 22.62 6.83 28.41
CA SER A 70 23.32 7.11 29.66
C SER A 70 24.83 6.94 29.54
N GLU A 71 25.33 5.90 28.84
CA GLU A 71 26.77 5.75 28.55
C GLU A 71 27.30 6.85 27.64
N SER A 72 26.52 7.29 26.66
CA SER A 72 26.86 8.47 25.84
C SER A 72 26.89 9.76 26.67
N ALA A 73 26.14 9.83 27.78
CA ALA A 73 26.17 10.92 28.75
C ALA A 73 27.23 10.75 29.86
N ILE A 74 27.87 9.58 29.97
CA ILE A 74 28.95 9.28 30.93
C ILE A 74 30.33 9.54 30.30
N GLN A 75 30.41 10.15 29.10
CA GLN A 75 31.66 10.81 28.73
C GLN A 75 31.97 11.84 29.83
N PRO A 76 33.09 11.71 30.55
CA PRO A 76 33.36 12.60 31.67
C PRO A 76 33.32 14.03 31.15
N PRO A 77 32.52 14.94 31.75
CA PRO A 77 32.70 16.35 31.47
C PRO A 77 34.15 16.64 31.87
N SER A 78 34.96 17.07 30.90
CA SER A 78 36.26 17.65 31.19
C SER A 78 36.04 18.67 32.30
N LEU A 79 36.55 18.37 33.49
CA LEU A 79 36.42 19.18 34.69
C LEU A 79 37.26 20.45 34.53
N GLU A 80 36.83 21.37 33.68
CA GLU A 80 37.24 22.77 33.74
C GLU A 80 36.04 23.58 33.22
N PRO A 81 35.35 24.38 34.07
CA PRO A 81 34.44 25.38 33.54
C PRO A 81 35.22 26.27 32.57
N PRO A 82 34.65 26.68 31.42
CA PRO A 82 35.33 27.62 30.54
C PRO A 82 35.72 28.83 31.39
N SER A 83 37.01 29.17 31.35
CA SER A 83 37.55 30.30 32.10
C SER A 83 36.70 31.53 31.81
N PHE A 84 36.53 32.41 32.79
CA PHE A 84 35.80 33.67 32.60
C PHE A 84 36.30 34.44 31.37
N ASP A 85 37.59 34.35 31.05
CA ASP A 85 38.19 34.92 29.84
C ASP A 85 37.69 34.26 28.55
N GLU A 86 37.40 32.97 28.57
CA GLU A 86 36.86 32.24 27.43
C GLU A 86 35.39 32.58 27.20
N MET A 87 34.61 32.69 28.28
CA MET A 87 33.23 33.18 28.23
C MET A 87 33.15 34.63 27.76
N THR A 88 34.05 35.49 28.24
CA THR A 88 34.12 36.90 27.83
C THR A 88 34.52 37.02 26.36
N ARG A 89 35.46 36.19 25.88
CA ARG A 89 35.85 36.15 24.45
C ARG A 89 34.71 35.70 23.54
N GLU A 90 33.96 34.68 23.94
CA GLU A 90 32.81 34.20 23.19
C GLU A 90 31.70 35.26 23.11
N GLU A 91 31.41 35.93 24.23
CA GLU A 91 30.39 36.99 24.28
C GLU A 91 30.80 38.22 23.44
N VAL A 92 32.08 38.64 23.52
CA VAL A 92 32.61 39.73 22.69
C VAL A 92 32.56 39.34 21.20
N GLN A 93 32.90 38.09 20.85
CA GLN A 93 32.81 37.61 19.48
C GLN A 93 31.36 37.62 18.97
N ASN A 94 30.39 37.24 19.80
CA ASN A 94 28.96 37.30 19.49
C ASN A 94 28.46 38.74 19.33
N ALA A 95 28.95 39.68 20.13
CA ALA A 95 28.60 41.10 20.04
C ALA A 95 29.20 41.81 18.82
N LEU A 96 30.35 41.34 18.32
CA LEU A 96 31.02 41.88 17.13
C LEU A 96 30.49 41.29 15.82
N CYS A 97 29.78 40.16 15.86
CA CYS A 97 29.03 39.67 14.71
C CYS A 97 27.93 40.68 14.36
N PRO A 98 27.83 41.16 13.10
CA PRO A 98 26.75 42.04 12.69
C PRO A 98 25.42 41.31 12.89
N VAL A 99 24.60 41.78 13.83
CA VAL A 99 23.21 41.34 13.94
C VAL A 99 22.50 41.87 12.71
N ILE A 100 22.49 41.09 11.63
CA ILE A 100 21.60 41.34 10.50
C ILE A 100 20.18 41.19 11.07
N PRO A 101 19.34 42.25 11.07
CA PRO A 101 17.95 42.12 11.42
C PRO A 101 17.27 41.34 10.28
N SER A 102 17.26 40.02 10.38
CA SER A 102 16.54 39.17 9.44
C SER A 102 15.06 39.18 9.81
N SER A 103 14.38 40.30 9.58
CA SER A 103 12.93 40.37 9.62
C SER A 103 12.41 41.55 8.82
N THR A 104 12.29 41.37 7.50
CA THR A 104 11.03 41.45 6.76
C THR A 104 11.30 41.33 5.26
N GLY A 105 10.51 40.50 4.56
CA GLY A 105 10.28 40.69 3.12
C GLY A 105 11.07 39.82 2.15
N GLY A 106 11.31 38.56 2.48
CA GLY A 106 11.89 37.59 1.53
C GLY A 106 11.47 36.17 1.85
N SER A 107 10.21 35.99 2.23
CA SER A 107 9.58 34.68 2.35
C SER A 107 9.44 34.08 0.95
N GLU A 108 10.52 33.56 0.37
CA GLU A 108 10.38 32.40 -0.49
C GLU A 108 10.09 31.21 0.42
N ARG A 109 8.86 31.20 0.94
CA ARG A 109 8.13 29.96 1.10
C ARG A 109 8.39 29.21 -0.19
N THR A 110 9.20 28.15 -0.12
CA THR A 110 9.07 27.06 -1.08
C THR A 110 7.58 26.88 -1.27
N PRO A 111 7.01 27.17 -2.46
CA PRO A 111 5.63 26.86 -2.67
C PRO A 111 5.60 25.37 -2.44
N THR A 112 4.95 24.96 -1.34
CA THR A 112 4.46 23.61 -1.10
C THR A 112 4.18 23.07 -2.48
N GLN A 113 5.02 22.13 -2.94
CA GLN A 113 4.99 21.65 -4.30
C GLN A 113 3.54 21.19 -4.48
N ARG A 114 2.73 22.05 -5.09
CA ARG A 114 1.31 21.78 -5.30
C ARG A 114 1.39 20.63 -6.25
N ARG A 115 1.22 19.43 -5.70
CA ARG A 115 0.87 18.26 -6.47
C ARG A 115 -0.19 18.75 -7.45
N PRO A 116 0.02 18.66 -8.77
CA PRO A 116 -1.07 18.82 -9.69
C PRO A 116 -2.06 17.71 -9.34
N SER A 117 -3.04 18.03 -8.51
CA SER A 117 -4.14 17.15 -8.14
C SER A 117 -5.14 17.13 -9.30
N THR A 118 -4.62 16.79 -10.49
CA THR A 118 -5.42 16.68 -11.71
C THR A 118 -4.75 15.64 -12.60
N TYR A 119 -5.52 14.58 -12.87
CA TYR A 119 -5.20 13.46 -13.75
C TYR A 119 -4.59 13.87 -15.10
N SER A 120 -4.93 15.06 -15.60
CA SER A 120 -4.47 15.61 -16.88
C SER A 120 -2.98 15.98 -16.93
N ALA A 121 -2.34 16.35 -15.82
CA ALA A 121 -0.93 16.75 -15.80
C ALA A 121 0.03 15.55 -15.90
N ALA A 122 -0.37 14.37 -15.41
CA ALA A 122 0.43 13.15 -15.49
C ALA A 122 0.55 12.61 -16.93
N VAL A 123 -0.43 12.90 -17.80
CA VAL A 123 -0.50 12.39 -19.18
C VAL A 123 0.47 13.14 -20.12
N ARG A 124 0.92 14.35 -19.76
CA ARG A 124 1.77 15.19 -20.61
C ARG A 124 3.28 14.92 -20.47
N ARG A 125 3.71 13.90 -19.72
CA ARG A 125 5.13 13.51 -19.73
C ARG A 125 5.46 12.83 -21.06
N PRO A 126 6.44 13.30 -21.83
CA PRO A 126 7.01 12.53 -22.93
C PRO A 126 7.49 11.20 -22.34
N ARG A 127 6.95 10.09 -22.85
CA ARG A 127 7.42 8.75 -22.47
C ARG A 127 8.91 8.69 -22.81
N ARG A 128 9.78 8.57 -21.81
CA ARG A 128 11.17 8.19 -22.06
C ARG A 128 11.15 6.86 -22.83
N PRO A 129 11.92 6.69 -23.91
CA PRO A 129 12.07 5.39 -24.54
C PRO A 129 12.70 4.45 -23.54
N THR A 130 11.85 3.65 -22.88
CA THR A 130 12.28 2.61 -21.96
C THR A 130 12.98 1.57 -22.83
N LYS A 131 14.31 1.46 -22.70
CA LYS A 131 15.04 0.33 -23.26
C LYS A 131 14.33 -0.95 -22.79
N PRO A 132 14.07 -1.93 -23.66
CA PRO A 132 13.49 -3.20 -23.23
C PRO A 132 14.40 -3.79 -22.16
N SER A 133 13.90 -3.86 -20.92
CA SER A 133 14.59 -4.56 -19.84
C SER A 133 14.72 -6.02 -20.25
N SER A 134 15.94 -6.55 -20.27
CA SER A 134 16.23 -7.96 -20.58
C SER A 134 15.83 -8.91 -19.45
N VAL A 135 15.35 -8.38 -18.33
CA VAL A 135 14.94 -9.17 -17.17
C VAL A 135 13.53 -9.74 -17.42
N PRO A 136 13.35 -11.08 -17.38
CA PRO A 136 12.05 -11.70 -17.51
C PRO A 136 11.11 -11.15 -16.44
N ARG A 137 10.03 -10.50 -16.86
CA ARG A 137 8.96 -10.07 -15.96
C ARG A 137 8.02 -11.24 -15.76
N GLN A 138 7.41 -11.31 -14.58
CA GLN A 138 6.35 -12.27 -14.30
C GLN A 138 5.18 -12.18 -15.30
N THR A 139 5.01 -11.02 -15.95
CA THR A 139 4.00 -10.79 -16.99
C THR A 139 4.34 -11.44 -18.34
N ASP A 140 5.59 -11.88 -18.55
CA ASP A 140 6.03 -12.50 -19.79
C ASP A 140 5.53 -13.95 -19.91
N ILE A 141 5.11 -14.58 -18.81
CA ILE A 141 4.39 -15.89 -18.80
C ILE A 141 3.12 -15.84 -19.66
N TRP A 142 2.49 -14.67 -19.77
CA TRP A 142 1.26 -14.46 -20.53
C TRP A 142 1.50 -13.69 -21.83
N ARG A 143 2.73 -13.76 -22.34
CA ARG A 143 3.15 -13.16 -23.60
C ARG A 143 3.88 -14.20 -24.47
N THR A 144 3.73 -14.06 -25.77
CA THR A 144 4.56 -14.76 -26.76
C THR A 144 5.96 -14.12 -26.82
N ASP A 145 6.93 -14.81 -27.39
CA ASP A 145 8.29 -14.30 -27.63
C ASP A 145 8.30 -12.93 -28.35
N ASP A 146 7.33 -12.71 -29.25
CA ASP A 146 7.08 -11.42 -29.93
C ASP A 146 6.47 -10.33 -29.03
N SER A 147 6.45 -10.52 -27.71
CA SER A 147 5.81 -9.67 -26.70
C SER A 147 4.28 -9.51 -26.83
N ARG A 148 3.62 -10.32 -27.68
CA ARG A 148 2.16 -10.27 -27.88
C ARG A 148 1.42 -10.91 -26.70
N PRO A 149 0.31 -10.34 -26.22
CA PRO A 149 -0.44 -10.93 -25.11
C PRO A 149 -1.11 -12.25 -25.54
N VAL A 150 -1.13 -13.22 -24.62
CA VAL A 150 -1.86 -14.48 -24.78
C VAL A 150 -3.20 -14.39 -24.06
N CYS A 151 -4.27 -14.84 -24.71
CA CYS A 151 -5.59 -14.81 -24.13
C CYS A 151 -5.77 -15.91 -23.06
N PHE A 152 -6.10 -15.52 -21.82
CA PHE A 152 -6.39 -16.47 -20.73
C PHE A 152 -7.59 -17.40 -20.98
N HIS A 153 -8.48 -17.07 -21.92
CA HIS A 153 -9.69 -17.88 -22.18
C HIS A 153 -9.48 -18.92 -23.28
N CYS A 154 -8.86 -18.54 -24.39
CA CYS A 154 -8.69 -19.41 -25.56
C CYS A 154 -7.24 -19.78 -25.86
N GLY A 155 -6.26 -19.25 -25.11
CA GLY A 155 -4.83 -19.52 -25.28
C GLY A 155 -4.21 -18.93 -26.55
N ARG A 156 -4.97 -18.27 -27.42
CA ARG A 156 -4.44 -17.71 -28.67
C ARG A 156 -3.70 -16.39 -28.42
N PRO A 157 -2.58 -16.15 -29.10
CA PRO A 157 -1.84 -14.89 -28.99
C PRO A 157 -2.57 -13.75 -29.73
N GLY A 158 -2.17 -12.51 -29.41
CA GLY A 158 -2.62 -11.30 -30.10
C GLY A 158 -3.83 -10.61 -29.47
N HIS A 159 -4.43 -11.16 -28.42
CA HIS A 159 -5.51 -10.51 -27.69
C HIS A 159 -5.57 -10.93 -26.21
N VAL A 160 -6.22 -10.11 -25.40
CA VAL A 160 -6.50 -10.41 -23.98
C VAL A 160 -7.95 -10.87 -23.79
N ILE A 161 -8.25 -11.48 -22.65
CA ILE A 161 -9.57 -12.06 -22.32
C ILE A 161 -10.78 -11.12 -22.58
N ARG A 162 -10.59 -9.80 -22.43
CA ARG A 162 -11.63 -8.78 -22.71
C ARG A 162 -12.04 -8.73 -24.18
N TYR A 163 -11.12 -9.05 -25.09
CA TYR A 163 -11.31 -9.01 -26.54
C TYR A 163 -11.39 -10.40 -27.17
N CYS A 164 -11.53 -11.45 -26.35
CA CYS A 164 -11.68 -12.81 -26.84
C CYS A 164 -13.00 -12.97 -27.59
N ARG A 165 -12.91 -13.40 -28.85
CA ARG A 165 -14.08 -13.61 -29.73
C ARG A 165 -14.98 -14.73 -29.18
N ASP A 166 -14.39 -15.85 -28.79
CA ASP A 166 -15.14 -17.00 -28.24
C ASP A 166 -15.89 -16.63 -26.96
N ARG A 167 -15.21 -15.92 -26.05
CA ARG A 167 -15.82 -15.40 -24.82
C ARG A 167 -16.97 -14.44 -25.12
N ARG A 168 -16.80 -13.54 -26.10
CA ARG A 168 -17.83 -12.58 -26.50
C ARG A 168 -19.05 -13.30 -27.10
N ALA A 169 -18.84 -14.34 -27.91
CA ALA A 169 -19.92 -15.16 -28.44
C ALA A 169 -20.76 -15.84 -27.35
N ILE A 170 -20.13 -16.34 -26.28
CA ILE A 170 -20.83 -16.92 -25.13
C ILE A 170 -21.72 -15.87 -24.45
N PHE A 171 -21.19 -14.67 -24.18
CA PHE A 171 -21.95 -13.59 -23.57
C PHE A 171 -23.10 -13.10 -24.45
N ASP A 172 -22.88 -12.99 -25.76
CA ASP A 172 -23.92 -12.57 -26.69
C ASP A 172 -25.01 -13.63 -26.83
N ALA A 173 -24.67 -14.92 -26.82
CA ALA A 173 -25.63 -16.01 -26.78
C ALA A 173 -26.48 -15.99 -25.49
N TYR A 174 -25.85 -15.75 -24.34
CA TYR A 174 -26.56 -15.60 -23.07
C TYR A 174 -27.52 -14.41 -23.10
N ARG A 175 -27.07 -13.26 -23.60
CA ARG A 175 -27.91 -12.06 -23.76
C ARG A 175 -29.12 -12.34 -24.67
N LYS A 176 -28.93 -13.04 -25.79
CA LYS A 176 -30.02 -13.42 -26.69
C LYS A 176 -31.04 -14.33 -26.01
N ARG A 177 -30.61 -15.34 -25.25
CA ARG A 177 -31.52 -16.22 -24.48
C ARG A 177 -32.33 -15.49 -23.41
N GLN A 178 -31.77 -14.44 -22.81
CA GLN A 178 -32.52 -13.60 -21.87
C GLN A 178 -33.56 -12.73 -22.58
N ALA A 179 -33.24 -12.24 -23.78
CA ALA A 179 -34.17 -11.43 -24.56
C ALA A 179 -35.36 -12.25 -25.12
N THR A 180 -35.19 -13.55 -25.37
CA THR A 180 -36.26 -14.43 -25.86
C THR A 180 -37.17 -15.00 -24.77
N ASN A 181 -36.74 -14.94 -23.50
CA ASN A 181 -37.50 -15.45 -22.34
C ASN A 181 -38.31 -14.35 -21.63
N ARG A 182 -38.47 -13.19 -22.29
CA ARG A 182 -39.17 -12.02 -21.77
C ARG A 182 -40.26 -11.63 -22.75
#